data_AF-A0A5E4KSQ9-F1
#
_entry.id   AF-A0A5E4KSQ9-F1
#
_cell.length_a   1.000
_cell.length_b   1.000
_cell.length_c   1.000
_cell.angle_alpha   90.00
_cell.angle_beta   90.00
_cell.angle_gamma   90.00
#
_symmetry.space_group_name_H-M   'P 1'
#
loop_
_entity.id
_entity.type
_entity.pdbx_description
1 polymer ?
#
loop_
_entity_poly.entity_id
_entity_poly.type
_entity_poly.pdbx_seq_one_letter_code
_entity_poly.pdbx_strand_id
1 'polypeptide(L)' 'MIHFIKNWFDKIKEINRKYSTPRIKMTRAVKIALFMLRLYLIILVLILVYKFLITSKMVG' A
#
# COMPACT_ATOMS: atom_id res chain seq x y z
N MET A 1 19.18 5.14 16.22
CA MET A 1 18.31 5.34 15.04
C MET A 1 17.83 4.02 14.43
N ILE A 2 18.74 3.11 14.04
CA ILE A 2 18.40 1.78 13.48
C ILE A 2 17.53 0.91 14.41
N HIS A 3 17.76 0.98 15.73
CA HIS A 3 16.96 0.22 16.70
C HIS A 3 15.50 0.71 16.80
N PHE A 4 15.25 2.01 16.62
CA PHE A 4 13.89 2.55 16.57
C PHE A 4 13.16 2.07 15.32
N ILE A 5 13.81 2.08 14.15
CA ILE A 5 13.19 1.61 12.89
C ILE A 5 12.84 0.12 12.99
N LYS A 6 13.73 -0.71 13.53
CA LYS A 6 13.45 -2.14 13.78
C LYS A 6 12.21 -2.33 14.65
N ASN A 7 12.13 -1.63 15.78
CA ASN A 7 10.99 -1.74 16.70
C ASN A 7 9.67 -1.29 16.07
N TRP A 8 9.71 -0.28 15.18
CA TRP A 8 8.55 0.16 14.41
C TRP A 8 8.11 -0.89 13.38
N PHE A 9 9.05 -1.48 12.64
CA PHE A 9 8.77 -2.57 11.71
C PHE A 9 8.20 -3.80 12.41
N ASP A 10 8.73 -4.15 13.58
CA ASP A 10 8.23 -5.27 14.38
C ASP A 10 6.80 -5.02 14.86
N LYS A 11 6.48 -3.80 15.29
CA LYS A 11 5.10 -3.40 15.63
C LYS A 11 4.16 -3.45 14.43
N ILE A 12 4.58 -2.94 13.27
CA ILE A 12 3.79 -3.01 12.04
C ILE A 12 3.54 -4.47 11.64
N LYS A 13 4.57 -5.31 11.74
CA LYS A 13 4.48 -6.75 11.47
C LYS A 13 3.55 -7.45 12.45
N GLU A 14 3.60 -7.09 13.73
CA GLU A 14 2.71 -7.62 14.76
C GLU A 14 1.24 -7.26 14.47
N ILE A 15 0.97 -5.99 14.15
CA ILE A 15 -0.36 -5.52 13.74
C ILE A 15 -0.83 -6.29 12.51
N ASN A 16 -0.01 -6.35 11.46
CA ASN A 16 -0.37 -7.04 10.23
C ASN A 16 -0.66 -8.52 10.48
N ARG A 17 0.11 -9.18 11.36
CA ARG A 17 -0.13 -10.57 11.76
C ARG A 17 -1.46 -10.72 12.52
N LYS A 18 -1.76 -9.81 13.45
CA LYS A 18 -3.01 -9.82 14.23
C LYS A 18 -4.26 -9.63 13.37
N TYR A 19 -4.18 -8.85 12.30
CA TYR A 19 -5.29 -8.58 11.37
C TYR A 19 -5.24 -9.41 10.08
N SER A 20 -4.24 -10.28 9.92
CA SER A 20 -4.07 -11.12 8.72
C SER A 20 -5.25 -12.09 8.50
N THR A 21 -5.86 -12.56 9.58
CA THR A 21 -7.06 -13.39 9.53
C THR A 21 -8.29 -12.47 9.67
N PRO A 22 -9.06 -12.23 8.60
CA PRO A 22 -10.26 -11.42 8.68
C PRO A 22 -11.29 -12.14 9.55
N ARG A 23 -11.60 -11.59 10.73
CA ARG A 23 -12.66 -12.11 11.62
C ARG A 23 -14.06 -11.91 11.05
N ILE A 24 -14.19 -11.02 10.06
CA ILE A 24 -15.45 -10.67 9.38
C ILE A 24 -15.51 -11.46 8.08
N LYS A 25 -16.60 -12.20 7.86
CA LYS A 25 -16.86 -12.88 6.57
C LYS A 25 -16.90 -11.84 5.46
N MET A 26 -15.89 -11.87 4.58
CA MET A 26 -15.91 -11.02 3.39
C MET A 26 -16.89 -11.58 2.37
N THR A 27 -17.83 -10.73 1.94
CA THR A 27 -18.68 -11.05 0.79
C THR A 27 -17.86 -10.98 -0.50
N ARG A 28 -18.33 -11.65 -1.56
CA ARG A 28 -17.66 -11.60 -2.88
C ARG A 28 -17.52 -10.16 -3.39
N ALA A 29 -18.53 -9.32 -3.15
CA ALA A 29 -18.52 -7.91 -3.53
C ALA A 29 -17.40 -7.12 -2.82
N VAL A 30 -17.24 -7.30 -1.50
CA VAL A 30 -16.17 -6.64 -0.74
C VAL A 30 -14.79 -7.07 -1.23
N LYS A 31 -14.61 -8.36 -1.56
CA LYS A 31 -13.35 -8.87 -2.10
C LYS A 31 -12.99 -8.22 -3.45
N ILE A 32 -13.98 -8.03 -4.32
CA ILE A 32 -13.82 -7.35 -5.61
C ILE A 32 -13.51 -5.87 -5.40
N ALA A 33 -14.25 -5.18 -4.52
CA ALA A 33 -14.00 -3.79 -4.19
C ALA A 33 -12.59 -3.57 -3.64
N LEU A 34 -12.13 -4.45 -2.74
CA LEU A 34 -10.78 -4.41 -2.20
C LEU A 34 -9.70 -4.64 -3.28
N PHE A 35 -9.99 -5.52 -4.25
CA PHE A 35 -9.10 -5.76 -5.39
C PHE A 35 -9.04 -4.54 -6.32
N MET A 36 -10.17 -3.94 -6.65
CA MET A 36 -10.23 -2.71 -7.46
C MET A 36 -9.54 -1.54 -6.77
N LEU A 37 -9.71 -1.40 -5.45
CA LEU A 37 -9.00 -0.41 -4.66
C LEU A 37 -7.47 -0.61 -4.75
N ARG A 38 -7.00 -1.86 -4.68
CA ARG A 38 -5.56 -2.16 -4.82
C ARG A 38 -5.05 -1.78 -6.21
N LEU A 39 -5.79 -2.11 -7.28
CA LEU A 39 -5.43 -1.73 -8.64
C LEU A 39 -5.39 -0.20 -8.82
N TYR A 40 -6.39 0.51 -8.28
CA TYR A 40 -6.45 1.96 -8.31
C TYR A 40 -5.20 2.59 -7.67
N LEU A 41 -4.81 2.12 -6.48
CA LEU A 41 -3.62 2.62 -5.78
C LEU A 41 -2.33 2.37 -6.59
N ILE A 42 -2.19 1.20 -7.22
CA ILE A 42 -1.03 0.89 -8.07
C ILE A 42 -0.98 1.84 -9.26
N ILE A 43 -2.11 2.03 -9.96
CA ILE A 43 -2.20 2.94 -11.10
C ILE A 43 -1.85 4.37 -10.68
N LEU A 44 -2.36 4.83 -9.55
CA LEU A 44 -2.08 6.16 -9.03
C LEU A 44 -0.59 6.38 -8.79
N VAL A 45 0.09 5.40 -8.18
CA VAL A 45 1.55 5.47 -7.97
C VAL A 45 2.31 5.46 -9.31
N LEU A 46 1.90 4.63 -10.27
CA LEU A 46 2.52 4.61 -11.60
C LEU A 46 2.37 5.94 -12.33
N ILE A 47 1.18 6.55 -12.28
CA ILE A 47 0.93 7.88 -12.86
C ILE A 47 1.77 8.93 -12.16
N LEU A 48 1.88 8.88 -10.83
CA LEU A 48 2.69 9.82 -10.06
C LEU A 48 4.16 9.74 -10.45
N VAL A 49 4.73 8.53 -10.53
CA VAL A 49 6.12 8.30 -10.95
C VAL A 49 6.33 8.72 -12.40
N TYR A 50 5.42 8.33 -13.30
CA TYR A 50 5.47 8.73 -14.70
C TYR A 50 5.47 10.26 -14.85
N LYS A 51 4.54 10.93 -14.17
CA LYS A 51 4.43 12.39 -14.18
C LYS A 51 5.67 13.05 -13.57
N PHE A 52 6.23 12.48 -12.51
CA PHE A 52 7.44 12.99 -11.89
C PHE A 52 8.65 12.87 -12.84
N LEU A 53 8.83 11.74 -13.51
CA LEU A 53 9.91 11.53 -14.48
C LEU A 53 9.78 12.44 -15.70
N ILE A 54 8.58 12.63 -16.23
CA ILE A 54 8.37 13.52 -17.38
C ILE A 54 8.52 15.00 -16.99
N THR A 55 8.00 15.41 -15.82
CA THR A 55 8.15 16.79 -15.34
C THR A 55 9.61 17.11 -15.01
N SER A 56 10.34 16.21 -14.34
CA SER A 56 11.78 16.40 -14.09
C SER A 56 12.59 16.48 -15.38
N LYS A 57 12.22 15.73 -16.41
CA LYS A 57 12.85 15.79 -17.73
C LYS A 57 12.55 17.09 -18.51
N MET A 58 11.46 17.79 -18.20
CA MET A 58 11.11 19.08 -18.83
C MET A 58 11.67 20.31 -18.11
N VAL A 59 12.12 20.16 -16.86
CA VAL A 59 12.68 21.26 -16.05
C VAL A 59 14.21 21.33 -16.16
N GLY A 60 14.86 20.30 -16.71
CA GLY A 60 16.30 20.23 -16.95
C GLY A 60 16.72 20.60 -18.37
#